data_AF-A0A4U9D7Q0-F1
#
_entry.id   AF-A0A4U9D7Q0-F1
#
_cell.length_a   1.000
_cell.length_b   1.000
_cell.length_c   1.000
_cell.angle_alpha   90.00
_cell.angle_beta   90.00
_cell.angle_gamma   90.00
#
_symmetry.space_group_name_H-M   'P 1'
#
loop_
_entity.id
_entity.type
_entity.pdbx_description
1 polymer ?
#
loop_
_entity_poly.entity_id
_entity_poly.type
_entity_poly.pdbx_seq_one_letter_code
_entity_poly.pdbx_strand_id
1 'polypeptide(L)' 'MKFLHPEILTVDPGYAEAGRQAARQLIEQIAGNANPRQIVIPAALI' A
#
# COMPACT_ATOMS: atom_id res chain seq x y z
N MET A 1 -9.65 2.03 -24.98
CA MET A 1 -10.87 2.82 -24.69
C MET A 1 -10.70 3.44 -23.31
N LYS A 2 -10.76 4.77 -23.20
CA LYS A 2 -10.70 5.49 -21.92
C LYS A 2 -12.14 5.59 -21.39
N PHE A 3 -12.41 5.02 -20.22
CA PHE A 3 -13.78 4.77 -19.73
C PHE A 3 -14.49 6.00 -19.13
N LEU A 4 -13.78 7.11 -18.89
CA LEU A 4 -14.29 8.27 -18.17
C LEU A 4 -13.97 9.56 -18.95
N HIS A 5 -14.98 10.42 -19.12
CA HIS A 5 -14.85 11.77 -19.67
C HIS A 5 -15.58 12.77 -18.74
N PRO A 6 -14.93 13.86 -18.30
CA PRO A 6 -13.54 14.23 -18.57
C PRO A 6 -12.54 13.25 -17.94
N GLU A 7 -11.25 13.42 -18.24
CA GLU A 7 -10.20 12.69 -17.54
C GLU A 7 -10.30 12.94 -16.04
N ILE A 8 -10.35 11.86 -15.26
CA ILE A 8 -10.37 11.96 -13.79
C ILE A 8 -8.92 11.90 -13.31
N LEU A 9 -8.47 12.96 -12.67
CA LEU A 9 -7.26 12.97 -11.88
C LEU A 9 -7.57 12.38 -10.51
N THR A 10 -6.89 11.31 -10.12
CA THR A 10 -7.11 10.61 -8.86
C THR A 10 -5.79 10.24 -8.19
N VAL A 11 -5.87 9.83 -6.94
CA VAL A 11 -4.73 9.34 -6.16
C VAL A 11 -4.84 7.82 -6.05
N ASP A 12 -3.79 7.10 -6.41
CA ASP A 12 -3.55 5.71 -5.99
C ASP A 12 -2.85 5.71 -4.63
N PRO A 13 -3.50 5.30 -3.54
CA PRO A 13 -2.87 5.25 -2.22
C PRO A 13 -1.88 4.10 -2.04
N GLY A 14 -1.77 3.17 -2.99
CA GLY A 14 -0.86 2.03 -2.90
C GLY A 14 -1.35 0.88 -2.00
N TYR A 15 -2.67 0.68 -1.87
CA TYR A 15 -3.25 -0.32 -0.94
C TYR A 15 -2.72 -1.74 -1.13
N ALA A 16 -2.40 -2.13 -2.36
CA ALA A 16 -1.82 -3.45 -2.62
C ALA A 16 -0.45 -3.61 -1.95
N GLU A 17 0.41 -2.59 -2.00
CA GLU A 17 1.71 -2.60 -1.33
C GLU A 17 1.55 -2.47 0.20
N ALA A 18 0.61 -1.64 0.66
CA ALA A 18 0.27 -1.54 2.07
C ALA A 18 -0.10 -2.90 2.67
N GLY A 19 -0.97 -3.65 1.99
CA GLY A 19 -1.37 -5.00 2.41
C GLY A 19 -0.20 -5.98 2.44
N ARG A 20 0.66 -5.97 1.41
CA ARG A 20 1.86 -6.84 1.36
C ARG A 20 2.81 -6.55 2.52
N GLN A 21 3.10 -5.28 2.77
CA GLN A 21 4.02 -4.88 3.83
C GLN A 21 3.44 -5.16 5.23
N ALA A 22 2.15 -4.94 5.43
CA ALA A 22 1.46 -5.28 6.68
C ALA A 22 1.49 -6.79 6.95
N ALA A 23 1.16 -7.61 5.96
CA ALA A 23 1.20 -9.08 6.08
C ALA A 23 2.61 -9.58 6.40
N ARG A 24 3.63 -9.05 5.71
CA ARG A 24 5.02 -9.38 5.98
C ARG A 24 5.44 -9.03 7.40
N GLN A 25 5.11 -7.82 7.86
CA GLN A 25 5.43 -7.40 9.23
C GLN A 25 4.75 -8.29 10.27
N LEU A 26 3.49 -8.67 10.05
CA LEU A 26 2.77 -9.57 10.94
C LEU A 26 3.45 -10.94 11.04
N ILE A 27 3.89 -11.51 9.91
CA ILE A 27 4.63 -12.78 9.90
C ILE A 27 5.94 -12.66 10.68
N GLU A 28 6.69 -11.57 10.47
CA GLU A 28 7.94 -11.30 11.19
C GLU A 28 7.72 -11.17 12.71
N GLN A 29 6.61 -10.54 13.13
CA GLN A 29 6.23 -10.44 14.54
C GLN A 29 5.84 -11.80 15.15
N ILE A 30 5.02 -12.58 14.46
CA ILE A 30 4.60 -13.92 14.92
C ILE A 30 5.79 -14.86 15.07
N ALA A 31 6.77 -14.76 14.18
CA ALA A 31 8.00 -15.54 14.25
C ALA A 31 8.95 -15.09 15.38
N GLY A 32 8.62 -14.03 16.12
CA GLY A 32 9.48 -13.45 17.16
C GLY A 32 10.70 -12.70 16.62
N ASN A 33 10.70 -12.40 15.31
CA ASN A 33 11.87 -11.88 14.59
C ASN A 33 11.91 -10.35 14.52
N ALA A 34 10.84 -9.65 14.86
CA ALA A 34 10.80 -8.20 14.80
C ALA A 34 9.69 -7.56 15.66
N ASN A 35 9.96 -6.34 16.13
CA ASN A 35 8.93 -5.47 16.70
C ASN A 35 8.13 -4.76 15.60
N PRO A 36 6.90 -4.31 15.89
CA PRO A 36 6.15 -3.45 14.97
C PRO A 36 6.91 -2.18 14.60
N ARG A 37 6.81 -1.78 13.33
CA ARG A 37 7.44 -0.56 12.81
C ARG A 37 6.50 0.18 11.87
N GLN A 38 6.62 1.50 11.85
CA GLN A 38 5.88 2.30 10.90
C GLN A 38 6.39 2.04 9.48
N ILE A 39 5.47 1.78 8.56
CA ILE A 39 5.74 1.63 7.13
C ILE A 39 5.01 2.77 6.42
N VAL A 40 5.74 3.56 5.63
CA VAL A 40 5.17 4.62 4.80
C VAL A 40 5.00 4.07 3.38
N ILE A 41 3.78 4.15 2.86
CA ILE A 41 3.46 3.77 1.48
C ILE A 41 3.26 5.06 0.67
N PRO A 42 4.08 5.32 -0.36
CA PRO A 42 3.92 6.50 -1.19
C PRO A 42 2.66 6.38 -2.05
N ALA A 43 1.89 7.45 -2.11
CA ALA A 43 0.76 7.57 -3.02
C ALA A 43 1.23 8.09 -4.39
N ALA A 44 0.54 7.70 -5.45
CA ALA A 44 0.77 8.17 -6.82
C ALA A 44 -0.42 8.97 -7.33
N LEU A 45 -0.15 10.03 -8.10
CA LEU A 45 -1.16 10.76 -8.85
C LEU A 45 -1.33 10.09 -10.22
N ILE A 46 -2.57 9.79 -10.61
CA ILE A 46 -2.94 9.08 -11.86
C ILE A 46 -4.13 9.71 -12.56
#